data_AF-A0A7U7CZT0-F1
#
_entry.id   AF-A0A7U7CZT0-F1
#
_cell.length_a   1.000
_cell.length_b   1.000
_cell.length_c   1.000
_cell.angle_alpha   90.00
_cell.angle_beta   90.00
_cell.angle_gamma   90.00
#
_symmetry.space_group_name_H-M   'P 1'
#
loop_
_entity.id
_entity.type
_entity.pdbx_description
1 polymer ?
#
loop_
_entity_poly.entity_id
_entity_poly.type
_entity_poly.pdbx_seq_one_letter_code
_entity_poly.pdbx_strand_id
1 'polypeptide(L)'
;MKTVPILLFLFICSNYNSQTLLSLYGTGLVPSNNSVIGSKKSDKLTYDEIEGSAYFDKQFSMASVSTSYEDVLVRYNIYKDEVEFKKNEEIMVLPKTDTFSKIVFKNSKNVLVLLDSTGYYFEIVKGKYALYKKLKTKFIDFVPAPTPYQADQPAKFRNMEPAYYIKTNDRLIGNFKSTKDLASQLPDKKDVLNSFLKSNKIKVDKEEDLIKLVNFLNQQ
;
A
#
# COMPACT_ATOMS: atom_id res chain seq x y z
N MET A 1 53.97 -46.26 31.77
CA MET A 1 53.06 -45.13 31.50
C MET A 1 52.20 -45.52 30.31
N LYS A 2 50.90 -45.72 30.50
CA LYS A 2 49.96 -46.15 29.45
C LYS A 2 49.28 -44.91 28.88
N THR A 3 49.44 -44.66 27.59
CA THR A 3 48.81 -43.55 26.86
C THR A 3 47.34 -43.88 26.61
N VAL A 4 46.43 -43.02 27.07
CA VAL A 4 44.99 -43.09 26.79
C VAL A 4 44.71 -42.19 25.60
N PRO A 5 44.04 -42.65 24.53
CA PRO A 5 43.65 -41.75 23.45
C PRO A 5 42.37 -41.00 23.83
N ILE A 6 42.43 -39.68 23.84
CA ILE A 6 41.29 -38.79 23.99
C ILE A 6 40.53 -38.77 22.64
N LEU A 7 39.32 -39.32 22.64
CA LEU A 7 38.41 -39.26 21.51
C LEU A 7 37.74 -37.88 21.48
N LEU A 8 38.17 -37.01 20.57
CA LEU A 8 37.60 -35.68 20.38
C LEU A 8 36.26 -35.79 19.66
N PHE A 9 35.15 -35.67 20.39
CA PHE A 9 33.80 -35.69 19.84
C PHE A 9 33.48 -34.31 19.23
N LEU A 10 33.61 -34.18 17.91
CA LEU A 10 33.18 -33.00 17.16
C LEU A 10 31.65 -32.99 17.08
N PHE A 11 31.03 -32.17 17.94
CA PHE A 11 29.60 -31.89 17.90
C PHE A 11 29.33 -30.97 16.70
N ILE A 12 28.94 -31.53 15.57
CA ILE A 12 28.46 -30.78 14.41
C ILE A 12 27.04 -30.33 14.74
N CYS A 13 26.89 -29.13 15.29
CA CYS A 13 25.59 -28.46 15.33
C CYS A 13 25.21 -28.06 13.91
N SER A 14 24.46 -28.92 13.22
CA SER A 14 23.73 -28.54 12.02
C SER A 14 22.67 -27.51 12.44
N ASN A 15 22.93 -26.23 12.19
CA ASN A 15 21.89 -25.22 12.19
C ASN A 15 20.93 -25.55 11.05
N TYR A 16 19.82 -26.21 11.38
CA TYR A 16 18.65 -26.29 10.51
C TYR A 16 18.07 -24.87 10.41
N ASN A 17 18.63 -24.04 9.53
CA ASN A 17 17.88 -22.93 8.99
C ASN A 17 16.85 -23.54 8.03
N SER A 18 15.68 -23.90 8.56
CA SER A 18 14.52 -24.24 7.74
C SER A 18 14.12 -22.98 6.97
N GLN A 19 14.63 -22.81 5.76
CA GLN A 19 14.18 -21.77 4.86
C GLN A 19 12.83 -22.16 4.27
N THR A 20 11.74 -21.66 4.86
CA THR A 20 10.40 -21.68 4.27
C THR A 20 10.14 -20.45 3.39
N LEU A 21 11.19 -19.93 2.74
CA LEU A 21 11.07 -18.91 1.69
C LEU A 21 10.55 -19.50 0.36
N LEU A 22 10.53 -20.83 0.24
CA LEU A 22 10.25 -21.60 -0.99
C LEU A 22 8.77 -21.57 -1.46
N SER A 23 7.82 -21.07 -0.69
CA SER A 23 6.39 -21.11 -1.08
C SER A 23 5.94 -19.95 -1.97
N LEU A 24 6.71 -18.86 -2.11
CA LEU A 24 6.30 -17.69 -2.93
C LEU A 24 6.56 -17.92 -4.43
N TYR A 25 7.20 -19.04 -4.79
CA TYR A 25 7.69 -19.35 -6.14
C TYR A 25 6.60 -19.86 -7.11
N GLY A 26 5.33 -19.84 -6.70
CA GLY A 26 4.22 -20.16 -7.60
C GLY A 26 4.18 -19.20 -8.79
N THR A 27 4.04 -19.75 -10.00
CA THR A 27 3.93 -19.07 -11.30
C THR A 27 3.07 -17.80 -11.21
N GLY A 28 3.68 -16.62 -11.20
CA GLY A 28 2.95 -15.35 -11.06
C GLY A 28 3.75 -14.19 -10.49
N LEU A 29 4.93 -14.44 -9.92
CA LEU A 29 5.84 -13.36 -9.55
C LEU A 29 6.45 -12.70 -10.79
N VAL A 30 6.43 -11.37 -10.82
CA VAL A 30 7.01 -10.56 -11.90
C VAL A 30 8.08 -9.64 -11.31
N PRO A 31 9.25 -9.49 -11.94
CA PRO A 31 10.23 -8.50 -11.55
C PRO A 31 9.63 -7.09 -11.57
N SER A 32 9.94 -6.27 -10.57
CA SER A 32 9.50 -4.87 -10.59
C SER A 32 10.26 -4.08 -11.65
N ASN A 33 9.53 -3.42 -12.55
CA ASN A 33 10.10 -2.54 -13.57
C ASN A 33 9.91 -1.06 -13.18
N ASN A 34 10.81 -0.51 -12.37
CA ASN A 34 10.71 0.85 -11.83
C ASN A 34 11.21 1.93 -12.80
N SER A 35 10.52 2.02 -13.95
CA SER A 35 10.76 3.02 -14.97
C SER A 35 9.48 3.53 -15.60
N VAL A 36 9.52 4.74 -16.15
CA VAL A 36 8.46 5.34 -16.96
C VAL A 36 9.04 5.73 -18.32
N ILE A 37 8.25 5.57 -19.38
CA ILE A 37 8.60 6.07 -20.71
C ILE A 37 7.97 7.46 -20.87
N GLY A 38 8.81 8.47 -21.09
CA GLY A 38 8.35 9.83 -21.38
C GLY A 38 7.67 9.90 -22.75
N SER A 39 6.67 10.77 -22.88
CA SER A 39 5.90 10.92 -24.12
C SER A 39 6.67 11.73 -25.17
N LYS A 40 7.58 12.60 -24.73
CA LYS A 40 8.35 13.52 -25.61
C LYS A 40 9.81 13.13 -25.79
N LYS A 41 10.38 12.50 -24.77
CA LYS A 41 11.71 11.90 -24.79
C LYS A 41 11.44 10.41 -24.69
N SER A 42 11.64 9.66 -25.77
CA SER A 42 11.56 8.18 -25.76
C SER A 42 12.63 7.53 -24.87
N ASP A 43 13.35 8.33 -24.08
CA ASP A 43 14.22 7.91 -23.01
C ASP A 43 13.39 7.24 -21.90
N LYS A 44 13.80 6.01 -21.56
CA LYS A 44 13.29 5.29 -20.39
C LYS A 44 13.87 5.94 -19.15
N LEU A 45 13.05 6.61 -18.35
CA LEU A 45 13.44 7.21 -17.07
C LEU A 45 13.26 6.19 -15.95
N THR A 46 14.31 5.95 -15.17
CA THR A 46 14.21 5.21 -13.92
C THR A 46 13.58 6.08 -12.82
N TYR A 47 12.97 5.46 -11.82
CA TYR A 47 12.30 6.22 -10.75
C TYR A 47 13.25 7.12 -9.96
N ASP A 48 14.54 6.77 -9.86
CA ASP A 48 15.54 7.57 -9.13
C ASP A 48 15.92 8.86 -9.88
N GLU A 49 15.66 8.93 -11.18
CA GLU A 49 15.87 10.11 -12.03
C GLU A 49 14.67 11.07 -12.03
N ILE A 50 13.53 10.65 -11.46
CA ILE A 50 12.28 11.41 -11.48
C ILE A 50 12.09 12.13 -10.13
N GLU A 51 11.82 13.44 -10.17
CA GLU A 51 11.61 14.21 -8.93
C GLU A 51 10.39 13.70 -8.15
N GLY A 52 10.48 13.73 -6.82
CA GLY A 52 9.43 13.22 -5.94
C GLY A 52 9.56 11.72 -5.62
N SER A 53 8.42 11.03 -5.49
CA SER A 53 8.37 9.60 -5.16
C SER A 53 7.12 8.94 -5.73
N ALA A 54 7.29 7.77 -6.35
CA ALA A 54 6.20 6.88 -6.69
C ALA A 54 5.70 6.03 -5.50
N TYR A 55 6.47 6.01 -4.41
CA TYR A 55 6.25 5.13 -3.26
C TYR A 55 5.64 5.87 -2.07
N PHE A 56 4.89 5.12 -1.26
CA PHE A 56 4.44 5.56 0.06
C PHE A 56 5.63 5.85 0.98
N ASP A 57 6.57 4.92 1.02
CA ASP A 57 7.90 5.11 1.57
C ASP A 57 8.91 4.55 0.56
N LYS A 58 10.00 5.28 0.31
CA LYS A 58 11.07 4.83 -0.59
C LYS A 58 11.81 3.62 0.01
N GLN A 59 11.89 3.57 1.34
CA GLN A 59 12.58 2.51 2.06
C GLN A 59 11.70 1.27 2.20
N PHE A 60 12.35 0.11 2.18
CA PHE A 60 11.67 -1.14 2.48
C PHE A 60 11.46 -1.27 3.98
N SER A 61 10.28 -1.72 4.35
CA SER A 61 9.84 -1.93 5.72
C SER A 61 9.46 -3.39 5.92
N MET A 62 9.78 -3.95 7.09
CA MET A 62 9.37 -5.32 7.41
C MET A 62 7.84 -5.39 7.50
N ALA A 63 7.23 -6.38 6.85
CA ALA A 63 5.78 -6.59 6.86
C ALA A 63 5.40 -8.07 6.81
N SER A 64 4.26 -8.40 7.42
CA SER A 64 3.58 -9.67 7.20
C SER A 64 2.67 -9.53 5.99
N VAL A 65 2.93 -10.31 4.94
CA VAL A 65 2.17 -10.26 3.67
C VAL A 65 1.09 -11.34 3.58
N SER A 66 1.16 -12.34 4.45
CA SER A 66 0.25 -13.48 4.55
C SER A 66 0.59 -14.28 5.81
N THR A 67 -0.38 -15.03 6.35
CA THR A 67 -0.16 -15.91 7.50
C THR A 67 0.64 -17.17 7.16
N SER A 68 0.71 -17.54 5.87
CA SER A 68 1.40 -18.75 5.39
C SER A 68 2.87 -18.50 5.04
N TYR A 69 3.37 -17.30 5.29
CA TYR A 69 4.68 -16.82 4.85
C TYR A 69 5.39 -16.09 5.97
N GLU A 70 6.72 -16.15 5.95
CA GLU A 70 7.56 -15.35 6.85
C GLU A 70 7.41 -13.86 6.54
N ASP A 71 7.75 -13.02 7.53
CA ASP A 71 7.78 -11.58 7.33
C ASP A 71 8.86 -11.22 6.30
N VAL A 72 8.54 -10.29 5.39
CA VAL A 72 9.42 -9.87 4.30
C VAL A 72 9.55 -8.35 4.26
N LEU A 73 10.67 -7.88 3.73
CA LEU A 73 10.89 -6.46 3.45
C LEU A 73 10.06 -6.04 2.24
N VAL A 74 9.11 -5.12 2.45
CA VAL A 74 8.22 -4.61 1.39
C VAL A 74 8.23 -3.09 1.29
N ARG A 75 7.83 -2.56 0.14
CA ARG A 75 7.43 -1.16 -0.03
C ARG A 75 6.22 -1.07 -0.96
N TYR A 76 5.44 -0.02 -0.81
CA TYR A 76 4.23 0.19 -1.61
C TYR A 76 4.44 1.26 -2.68
N ASN A 77 4.33 0.85 -3.94
CA ASN A 77 4.38 1.69 -5.12
C ASN A 77 2.98 2.24 -5.41
N ILE A 78 2.71 3.48 -4.98
CA ILE A 78 1.41 4.14 -5.12
C ILE A 78 1.07 4.38 -6.59
N TYR A 79 2.08 4.71 -7.41
CA TYR A 79 1.87 5.02 -8.82
C TYR A 79 1.35 3.81 -9.60
N LYS A 80 1.90 2.62 -9.34
CA LYS A 80 1.45 1.37 -9.97
C LYS A 80 0.40 0.60 -9.17
N ASP A 81 0.15 1.01 -7.93
CA ASP A 81 -0.69 0.28 -6.98
C ASP A 81 -0.17 -1.16 -6.79
N GLU A 82 1.13 -1.29 -6.52
CA GLU A 82 1.85 -2.57 -6.39
C GLU A 82 2.62 -2.64 -5.06
N VAL A 83 2.65 -3.81 -4.44
CA VAL A 83 3.53 -4.08 -3.29
C VAL A 83 4.77 -4.80 -3.79
N GLU A 84 5.91 -4.16 -3.62
CA GLU A 84 7.22 -4.68 -3.98
C GLU A 84 7.89 -5.31 -2.78
N PHE A 85 8.59 -6.43 -2.96
CA PHE A 85 9.38 -7.07 -1.92
C PHE A 85 10.77 -7.46 -2.41
N LYS A 86 11.75 -7.48 -1.48
CA LYS A 86 13.12 -7.90 -1.79
C LYS A 86 13.28 -9.41 -1.64
N LYS A 87 13.95 -10.03 -2.61
CA LYS A 87 14.36 -11.44 -2.59
C LYS A 87 15.70 -11.58 -3.28
N ASN A 88 16.72 -12.05 -2.56
CA ASN A 88 18.08 -12.25 -3.10
C ASN A 88 18.58 -11.05 -3.91
N GLU A 89 18.41 -9.84 -3.36
CA GLU A 89 18.75 -8.54 -3.99
C GLU A 89 17.87 -8.10 -5.17
N GLU A 90 17.02 -8.98 -5.72
CA GLU A 90 16.01 -8.63 -6.69
C GLU A 90 14.75 -8.06 -6.04
N ILE A 91 14.07 -7.17 -6.76
CA ILE A 91 12.80 -6.58 -6.34
C ILE A 91 11.68 -7.20 -7.18
N MET A 92 10.75 -7.87 -6.52
CA MET A 92 9.63 -8.57 -7.13
C MET A 92 8.31 -7.94 -6.69
N VAL A 93 7.24 -8.14 -7.47
CA VAL A 93 5.89 -7.65 -7.15
C VAL A 93 5.03 -8.78 -6.56
N LEU A 94 4.31 -8.50 -5.48
CA LEU A 94 3.32 -9.42 -4.93
C LEU A 94 2.11 -9.53 -5.87
N PRO A 95 1.67 -10.75 -6.22
CA PRO A 95 0.44 -10.95 -6.98
C PRO A 95 -0.79 -10.44 -6.22
N LYS A 96 -1.67 -9.70 -6.92
CA LYS A 96 -2.97 -9.25 -6.37
C LYS A 96 -3.94 -10.43 -6.25
N THR A 97 -3.76 -11.23 -5.21
CA THR A 97 -4.53 -12.44 -4.91
C THR A 97 -5.01 -12.42 -3.47
N ASP A 98 -5.97 -13.28 -3.13
CA ASP A 98 -6.50 -13.39 -1.76
C ASP A 98 -5.40 -13.73 -0.74
N THR A 99 -4.38 -14.50 -1.15
CA THR A 99 -3.22 -14.85 -0.32
C THR A 99 -2.43 -13.62 0.14
N PHE A 100 -2.30 -12.61 -0.72
CA PHE A 100 -1.58 -11.35 -0.47
C PHE A 100 -2.53 -10.16 -0.37
N SER A 101 -3.76 -10.42 0.08
CA SER A 101 -4.80 -9.42 0.20
C SER A 101 -4.61 -8.50 1.41
N LYS A 102 -3.73 -8.84 2.35
CA LYS A 102 -3.51 -8.06 3.56
C LYS A 102 -2.02 -7.99 3.92
N ILE A 103 -1.49 -6.78 3.93
CA ILE A 103 -0.09 -6.50 4.27
C ILE A 103 -0.06 -5.66 5.54
N VAL A 104 0.58 -6.18 6.59
CA VAL A 104 0.71 -5.53 7.89
C VAL A 104 2.16 -5.10 8.07
N PHE A 105 2.42 -3.80 8.01
CA PHE A 105 3.75 -3.24 8.26
C PHE A 105 4.09 -3.38 9.76
N LYS A 106 5.31 -3.81 10.09
CA LYS A 106 5.74 -4.05 11.48
C LYS A 106 6.27 -2.80 12.16
N ASN A 107 6.84 -1.88 11.38
CA ASN A 107 7.39 -0.62 11.86
C ASN A 107 6.34 0.51 11.97
N SER A 108 5.10 0.26 11.54
CA SER A 108 4.01 1.24 11.61
C SER A 108 2.70 0.54 11.94
N LYS A 109 1.64 1.30 12.24
CA LYS A 109 0.28 0.75 12.40
C LYS A 109 -0.45 0.58 11.07
N ASN A 110 0.24 0.77 9.94
CA ASN A 110 -0.37 0.74 8.63
C ASN A 110 -0.70 -0.69 8.21
N VAL A 111 -1.89 -0.86 7.66
CA VAL A 111 -2.34 -2.10 7.05
C VAL A 111 -2.82 -1.77 5.65
N LEU A 112 -2.23 -2.40 4.63
CA LEU A 112 -2.73 -2.36 3.26
C LEU A 112 -3.64 -3.56 3.03
N VAL A 113 -4.78 -3.31 2.39
CA VAL A 113 -5.80 -4.31 2.07
C VAL A 113 -6.15 -4.21 0.58
N LEU A 114 -6.10 -5.34 -0.12
CA LEU A 114 -6.60 -5.49 -1.48
C LEU A 114 -8.13 -5.60 -1.41
N LEU A 115 -8.85 -4.68 -2.04
CA LEU A 115 -10.31 -4.69 -2.09
C LEU A 115 -10.81 -4.97 -3.51
N ASP A 116 -11.66 -6.00 -3.65
CA ASP A 116 -12.41 -6.37 -4.86
C ASP A 116 -11.56 -6.43 -6.14
N SER A 117 -10.29 -6.82 -6.03
CA SER A 117 -9.30 -6.80 -7.12
C SER A 117 -9.06 -5.42 -7.78
N THR A 118 -9.60 -4.34 -7.21
CA THR A 118 -9.50 -2.97 -7.73
C THR A 118 -8.22 -2.24 -7.31
N GLY A 119 -7.55 -2.72 -6.25
CA GLY A 119 -6.28 -2.19 -5.78
C GLY A 119 -6.09 -2.22 -4.27
N TYR A 120 -4.96 -1.68 -3.81
CA TYR A 120 -4.61 -1.62 -2.40
C TYR A 120 -5.10 -0.33 -1.73
N TYR A 121 -5.56 -0.48 -0.49
CA TYR A 121 -6.11 0.58 0.35
C TYR A 121 -5.51 0.50 1.74
N PHE A 122 -5.22 1.64 2.36
CA PHE A 122 -4.89 1.68 3.78
C PHE A 122 -6.16 1.53 4.61
N GLU A 123 -6.18 0.57 5.52
CA GLU A 123 -7.25 0.38 6.49
C GLU A 123 -7.07 1.37 7.65
N ILE A 124 -8.02 2.28 7.80
CA ILE A 124 -7.99 3.35 8.81
C ILE A 124 -8.84 2.97 10.03
N VAL A 125 -10.05 2.46 9.78
CA VAL A 125 -10.98 1.99 10.82
C VAL A 125 -11.51 0.63 10.43
N LYS A 126 -11.49 -0.32 11.39
CA LYS A 126 -12.09 -1.65 11.25
C LYS A 126 -13.49 -1.66 11.87
N GLY A 127 -14.39 -2.46 11.31
CA GLY A 127 -15.73 -2.65 11.86
C GLY A 127 -16.73 -3.09 10.79
N LYS A 128 -18.02 -3.08 11.15
CA LYS A 128 -19.14 -3.28 10.22
C LYS A 128 -19.12 -2.20 9.13
N TYR A 129 -18.80 -0.98 9.53
CA TYR A 129 -18.39 0.10 8.65
C TYR A 129 -16.88 0.23 8.78
N ALA A 130 -16.14 -0.11 7.73
CA ALA A 130 -14.70 0.03 7.70
C ALA A 130 -14.30 1.23 6.84
N LEU A 131 -13.36 2.04 7.33
CA LEU A 131 -12.84 3.21 6.61
C LEU A 131 -11.51 2.84 5.94
N TYR A 132 -11.42 3.13 4.65
CA TYR A 132 -10.25 2.89 3.83
C TYR A 132 -9.78 4.18 3.15
N LYS A 133 -8.46 4.33 3.02
CA LYS A 133 -7.79 5.41 2.30
C LYS A 133 -7.04 4.86 1.10
N LYS A 134 -7.33 5.37 -0.10
CA LYS A 134 -6.55 5.10 -1.31
C LYS A 134 -5.66 6.29 -1.63
N LEU A 135 -4.35 6.05 -1.62
CA LEU A 135 -3.37 7.03 -2.08
C LEU A 135 -3.32 7.04 -3.60
N LYS A 136 -2.95 8.18 -4.18
CA LYS A 136 -2.80 8.32 -5.62
C LYS A 136 -1.59 9.17 -5.94
N THR A 137 -0.75 8.67 -6.83
CA THR A 137 0.40 9.40 -7.37
C THR A 137 0.28 9.46 -8.88
N LYS A 138 0.60 10.60 -9.47
CA LYS A 138 0.64 10.78 -10.91
C LYS A 138 2.06 11.06 -11.35
N PHE A 139 2.48 10.44 -12.45
CA PHE A 139 3.63 10.90 -13.21
C PHE A 139 3.24 12.13 -14.03
N ILE A 140 4.03 13.20 -13.90
CA ILE A 140 3.96 14.41 -14.71
C ILE A 140 5.20 14.40 -15.59
N ASP A 141 4.98 14.36 -16.89
CA ASP A 141 6.05 14.26 -17.88
C ASP A 141 6.88 15.55 -17.95
N PHE A 142 8.08 15.42 -18.50
CA PHE A 142 8.96 16.56 -18.77
C PHE A 142 8.27 17.55 -19.72
N VAL A 143 8.34 18.84 -19.41
CA VAL A 143 7.85 19.91 -20.27
C VAL A 143 9.01 20.84 -20.59
N PRO A 144 9.46 20.92 -21.87
CA PRO A 144 10.50 21.84 -22.25
C PRO A 144 10.05 23.28 -22.06
N ALA A 145 11.00 24.17 -21.78
CA ALA A 145 10.76 25.60 -21.74
C ALA A 145 10.17 26.06 -23.07
N PRO A 146 9.05 26.81 -23.05
CA PRO A 146 8.45 27.28 -24.29
C PRO A 146 9.26 28.44 -24.90
N THR A 147 10.20 29.03 -24.16
CA THR A 147 11.13 30.07 -24.63
C THR A 147 12.52 29.87 -24.01
N PRO A 148 13.61 30.39 -24.63
CA PRO A 148 14.98 30.29 -24.11
C PRO A 148 15.21 31.00 -22.76
N TYR A 149 14.28 31.84 -22.32
CA TYR A 149 14.37 32.60 -21.06
C TYR A 149 13.67 31.91 -19.88
N GLN A 150 12.96 30.82 -20.13
CA GLN A 150 12.27 30.04 -19.11
C GLN A 150 13.02 28.73 -18.85
N ALA A 151 12.87 28.19 -17.65
CA ALA A 151 13.43 26.89 -17.30
C ALA A 151 12.51 25.76 -17.74
N ASP A 152 13.11 24.61 -18.06
CA ASP A 152 12.39 23.36 -18.27
C ASP A 152 11.66 22.94 -16.99
N GLN A 153 10.56 22.19 -17.15
CA GLN A 153 9.91 21.50 -16.04
C GLN A 153 10.34 20.03 -16.06
N PRO A 154 11.12 19.57 -15.07
CA PRO A 154 11.55 18.18 -14.99
C PRO A 154 10.35 17.24 -14.77
N ALA A 155 10.51 16.00 -15.22
CA ALA A 155 9.55 14.94 -14.95
C ALA A 155 9.47 14.68 -13.44
N LYS A 156 8.26 14.48 -12.92
CA LYS A 156 8.05 14.31 -11.48
C LYS A 156 6.87 13.40 -11.13
N PHE A 157 6.99 12.72 -10.01
CA PHE A 157 5.87 12.10 -9.31
C PHE A 157 5.20 13.11 -8.38
N ARG A 158 3.91 13.35 -8.62
CA ARG A 158 3.08 14.21 -7.76
C ARG A 158 2.05 13.37 -7.02
N ASN A 159 2.14 13.39 -5.69
CA ASN A 159 1.09 12.86 -4.82
C ASN A 159 -0.16 13.72 -4.94
N MET A 160 -1.30 13.06 -5.08
CA MET A 160 -2.62 13.68 -5.17
C MET A 160 -3.32 13.53 -3.83
N GLU A 161 -4.38 14.32 -3.63
CA GLU A 161 -5.28 14.13 -2.49
C GLU A 161 -5.79 12.68 -2.43
N PRO A 162 -5.79 12.06 -1.25
CA PRO A 162 -6.27 10.70 -1.09
C PRO A 162 -7.78 10.63 -1.32
N ALA A 163 -8.23 9.46 -1.76
CA ALA A 163 -9.66 9.14 -1.83
C ALA A 163 -10.04 8.24 -0.66
N TYR A 164 -11.18 8.53 -0.03
CA TYR A 164 -11.69 7.73 1.08
C TYR A 164 -12.86 6.85 0.65
N TYR A 165 -12.95 5.68 1.27
CA TYR A 165 -13.95 4.68 0.98
C TYR A 165 -14.47 4.09 2.28
N ILE A 166 -15.78 3.82 2.33
CA ILE A 166 -16.43 3.15 3.46
C ILE A 166 -16.92 1.79 2.95
N LYS A 167 -16.40 0.70 3.50
CA LYS A 167 -16.92 -0.64 3.22
C LYS A 167 -18.03 -0.96 4.20
N THR A 168 -19.16 -1.42 3.67
CA THR A 168 -20.24 -2.06 4.42
C THR A 168 -20.24 -3.55 4.13
N ASN A 169 -21.17 -4.31 4.73
CA ASN A 169 -21.34 -5.73 4.43
C ASN A 169 -21.62 -6.00 2.93
N ASP A 170 -22.33 -5.09 2.27
CA ASP A 170 -22.85 -5.32 0.93
C ASP A 170 -22.02 -4.65 -0.18
N ARG A 171 -21.28 -3.58 0.14
CA ARG A 171 -20.59 -2.78 -0.89
C ARG A 171 -19.47 -1.89 -0.37
N LEU A 172 -18.61 -1.47 -1.30
CA LEU A 172 -17.63 -0.40 -1.10
C LEU A 172 -18.23 0.94 -1.59
N ILE A 173 -18.36 1.89 -0.67
CA ILE A 173 -18.86 3.25 -0.90
C ILE A 173 -17.66 4.17 -1.08
N GLY A 174 -17.69 5.05 -2.08
CA GLY A 174 -16.55 5.92 -2.38
C GLY A 174 -16.90 7.07 -3.31
N ASN A 175 -15.88 7.85 -3.71
CA ASN A 175 -16.02 9.02 -4.59
C ASN A 175 -17.03 10.07 -4.12
N PHE A 176 -17.40 10.06 -2.84
CA PHE A 176 -18.35 11.03 -2.30
C PHE A 176 -17.70 12.41 -2.26
N LYS A 177 -18.31 13.38 -2.96
CA LYS A 177 -17.76 14.76 -3.04
C LYS A 177 -18.34 15.70 -1.98
N SER A 178 -19.38 15.25 -1.28
CA SER A 178 -20.06 16.04 -0.25
C SER A 178 -20.71 15.13 0.79
N THR A 179 -21.07 15.71 1.93
CA THR A 179 -21.84 15.02 2.99
C THR A 179 -23.20 14.53 2.48
N LYS A 180 -23.85 15.27 1.56
CA LYS A 180 -25.11 14.88 0.92
C LYS A 180 -24.94 13.64 0.04
N ASP A 181 -23.85 13.60 -0.74
CA ASP A 181 -23.50 12.47 -1.60
C ASP A 181 -23.24 11.22 -0.75
N LEU A 182 -22.39 11.34 0.28
CA LEU A 182 -22.14 10.25 1.24
C LEU A 182 -23.45 9.73 1.86
N ALA A 183 -24.35 10.61 2.31
CA ALA A 183 -25.62 10.22 2.89
C ALA A 183 -26.56 9.51 1.90
N SER A 184 -26.50 9.85 0.61
CA SER A 184 -27.28 9.16 -0.42
C SER A 184 -26.80 7.73 -0.68
N GLN A 185 -25.52 7.45 -0.44
CA GLN A 185 -24.93 6.11 -0.58
C GLN A 185 -25.15 5.22 0.66
N LEU A 186 -25.73 5.75 1.75
CA LEU A 186 -26.09 5.03 2.98
C LEU A 186 -27.58 5.24 3.33
N PRO A 187 -28.52 4.75 2.49
CA PRO A 187 -29.95 5.04 2.67
C PRO A 187 -30.49 4.52 4.01
N ASP A 188 -30.04 3.36 4.47
CA ASP A 188 -30.54 2.70 5.69
C ASP A 188 -30.23 3.46 6.98
N LYS A 189 -29.28 4.41 6.93
CA LYS A 189 -28.87 5.24 8.08
C LYS A 189 -29.07 6.73 7.82
N LYS A 190 -29.80 7.10 6.77
CA LYS A 190 -29.86 8.48 6.25
C LYS A 190 -30.24 9.54 7.29
N ASP A 191 -31.26 9.31 8.11
CA ASP A 191 -31.76 10.32 9.05
C ASP A 191 -30.80 10.56 10.23
N VAL A 192 -30.28 9.47 10.79
CA VAL A 192 -29.26 9.47 11.86
C VAL A 192 -27.96 10.12 11.35
N LEU A 193 -27.56 9.77 10.13
CA LEU A 193 -26.37 10.27 9.46
C LEU A 193 -26.46 11.78 9.15
N ASN A 194 -27.59 12.25 8.60
CA ASN A 194 -27.78 13.66 8.29
C ASN A 194 -27.69 14.55 9.53
N SER A 195 -28.23 14.09 10.65
CA SER A 195 -28.15 14.80 11.93
C SER A 195 -26.69 14.88 12.42
N PHE A 196 -25.97 13.75 12.39
CA PHE A 196 -24.57 13.70 12.80
C PHE A 196 -23.66 14.57 11.92
N LEU A 197 -23.80 14.48 10.60
CA LEU A 197 -22.99 15.22 9.63
C LEU A 197 -23.12 16.74 9.81
N LYS A 198 -24.35 17.23 10.06
CA LYS A 198 -24.62 18.65 10.29
C LYS A 198 -24.07 19.13 11.63
N SER A 199 -24.38 18.44 12.72
CA SER A 199 -23.98 18.85 14.07
C SER A 199 -22.47 18.83 14.27
N ASN A 200 -21.76 17.87 13.66
CA ASN A 200 -20.31 17.74 13.77
C ASN A 200 -19.53 18.44 12.66
N LYS A 201 -20.21 19.10 11.70
CA LYS A 201 -19.59 19.80 10.55
C LYS A 201 -18.56 18.94 9.80
N ILE A 202 -18.90 17.67 9.59
CA ILE A 202 -18.00 16.67 8.99
C ILE A 202 -17.57 17.12 7.59
N LYS A 203 -16.26 17.07 7.34
CA LYS A 203 -15.67 17.26 6.02
C LYS A 203 -15.26 15.93 5.41
N VAL A 204 -15.73 15.66 4.19
CA VAL A 204 -15.54 14.36 3.52
C VAL A 204 -14.14 14.15 2.93
N ASP A 205 -13.33 15.20 2.91
CA ASP A 205 -11.92 15.20 2.50
C ASP A 205 -10.96 15.13 3.69
N LYS A 206 -11.47 15.16 4.94
CA LYS A 206 -10.65 15.09 6.16
C LYS A 206 -10.71 13.71 6.80
N GLU A 207 -9.53 13.09 6.97
CA GLU A 207 -9.42 11.76 7.56
C GLU A 207 -10.03 11.70 8.97
N GLU A 208 -9.73 12.67 9.83
CA GLU A 208 -10.16 12.67 11.23
C GLU A 208 -11.68 12.79 11.37
N ASP A 209 -12.32 13.55 10.49
CA ASP A 209 -13.77 13.71 10.48
C ASP A 209 -14.46 12.44 9.96
N LEU A 210 -13.86 11.77 8.97
CA LEU A 210 -14.35 10.47 8.49
C LEU A 210 -14.15 9.36 9.54
N ILE A 211 -13.05 9.38 10.30
CA ILE A 211 -12.84 8.45 11.43
C ILE A 211 -13.96 8.63 12.46
N LYS A 212 -14.28 9.87 12.85
CA LYS A 212 -15.39 10.15 13.79
C LYS A 212 -16.72 9.62 13.26
N LEU A 213 -17.00 9.88 11.98
CA LEU A 213 -18.22 9.42 11.34
C LEU A 213 -18.34 7.89 11.34
N VAL A 214 -17.29 7.19 10.91
CA VAL A 214 -17.32 5.72 10.82
C VAL A 214 -17.39 5.07 12.20
N ASN A 215 -16.69 5.63 13.20
CA ASN A 215 -16.82 5.17 14.58
C ASN A 215 -18.24 5.35 15.13
N PHE A 216 -18.88 6.48 14.82
CA PHE A 216 -20.29 6.69 15.16
C PHE A 216 -21.20 5.66 14.50
N LEU A 217 -21.01 5.35 13.21
CA LEU A 217 -21.78 4.33 12.50
C LEU A 217 -21.59 2.91 13.09
N ASN A 218 -20.41 2.60 13.62
CA ASN A 218 -20.13 1.32 14.27
C ASN A 218 -20.73 1.17 15.68
N GLN A 219 -21.24 2.25 16.27
CA GLN A 219 -21.92 2.22 17.58
C GLN A 219 -23.45 2.08 17.45
N GLN A 220 -23.98 1.98 16.23
CA GLN A 220 -25.40 1.94 15.87
C GLN A 220 -25.83 0.55 15.37
#